data_AF-A0A372NRZ7-F1
#
_entry.id   AF-A0A372NRZ7-F1
#
_cell.length_a   1.000
_cell.length_b   1.000
_cell.length_c   1.000
_cell.angle_alpha   90.00
_cell.angle_beta   90.00
_cell.angle_gamma   90.00
#
_symmetry.space_group_name_H-M   'P 1'
#
loop_
_entity.id
_entity.type
_entity.pdbx_description
1 polymer ?
#
loop_
_entity_poly.entity_id
_entity_poly.type
_entity_poly.pdbx_seq_one_letter_code
_entity_poly.pdbx_strand_id
1 'polypeptide(L)' 'MLKKGEHVEGTPTELQLLLDADTEANAFFESLAKSYKQGYCDWVGSAKQEETRKTRADKAMIMLRNKQKTLKT' A
#
# COMPACT_ATOMS: atom_id res chain seq x y z
N MET A 1 -13.94 3.62 -4.86
CA MET A 1 -13.89 2.22 -5.32
C MET A 1 -13.50 2.26 -6.77
N LEU A 2 -12.38 1.60 -7.08
CA LEU A 2 -11.90 1.43 -8.46
C LEU A 2 -12.92 0.60 -9.24
N LYS A 3 -13.04 0.84 -10.54
CA LYS A 3 -13.84 -0.07 -11.38
C LYS A 3 -13.09 -1.39 -11.54
N LYS A 4 -13.82 -2.45 -11.89
CA LYS A 4 -13.23 -3.77 -12.14
C LYS A 4 -12.18 -3.66 -13.25
N GLY A 5 -10.94 -4.05 -12.94
CA GLY A 5 -9.80 -3.98 -13.86
C GLY A 5 -9.03 -2.64 -13.85
N GLU A 6 -9.47 -1.65 -13.07
CA GLU A 6 -8.70 -0.44 -12.83
C GLU A 6 -7.72 -0.64 -11.67
N HIS A 7 -6.51 -0.12 -11.86
CA HIS A 7 -5.44 -0.11 -10.88
C HIS A 7 -5.02 1.32 -10.60
N VAL A 8 -4.56 1.57 -9.38
CA VAL A 8 -3.90 2.83 -9.04
C VAL A 8 -2.55 2.85 -9.74
N GLU A 9 -2.28 3.93 -10.47
CA GLU A 9 -0.99 4.13 -11.10
C GLU A 9 0.05 4.52 -10.03
N GLY A 10 1.15 3.76 -9.99
CA GLY A 10 2.23 4.00 -9.04
C GLY A 10 1.87 3.73 -7.57
N THR A 11 2.72 4.24 -6.68
CA THR A 11 2.50 4.17 -5.23
C THR A 11 1.77 5.43 -4.76
N PRO A 12 0.61 5.32 -4.07
CA PRO A 12 -0.07 6.47 -3.49
C PRO A 12 0.85 7.28 -2.58
N THR A 13 0.76 8.60 -2.63
CA THR A 13 1.61 9.52 -1.85
C THR A 13 1.60 9.19 -0.36
N GLU A 14 0.44 8.88 0.21
CA GLU A 14 0.31 8.55 1.64
C GLU A 14 1.08 7.27 2.02
N LEU A 15 1.17 6.30 1.11
CA LEU A 15 1.95 5.08 1.33
C LEU A 15 3.45 5.33 1.07
N GLN A 16 3.77 6.06 0.00
CA GLN A 16 5.17 6.36 -0.37
C GLN A 16 5.90 7.09 0.76
N LEU A 17 5.28 8.11 1.35
CA LEU A 17 5.87 8.87 2.45
C LEU A 17 6.23 7.99 3.67
N LEU A 18 5.40 6.98 3.96
CA LEU A 18 5.65 6.07 5.07
C LEU A 18 6.73 5.04 4.73
N LEU A 19 6.78 4.56 3.48
CA LEU A 19 7.83 3.67 3.01
C LEU A 19 9.19 4.38 3.02
N ASP A 20 9.25 5.63 2.57
CA ASP A 20 10.49 6.42 2.56
C ASP A 20 11.04 6.63 3.97
N ALA A 21 10.14 6.72 4.98
CA ALA A 21 10.50 6.88 6.38
C ALA A 21 10.86 5.56 7.10
N ASP A 22 10.63 4.40 6.49
CA ASP A 22 10.85 3.09 7.10
C ASP A 22 11.57 2.14 6.15
N THR A 23 12.89 2.07 6.29
CA THR A 23 13.75 1.27 5.43
C THR A 23 13.45 -0.23 5.46
N GLU A 24 12.99 -0.77 6.59
CA GLU A 24 12.71 -2.21 6.70
C GLU A 24 11.42 -2.57 5.96
N ALA A 25 10.35 -1.80 6.21
CA ALA A 25 9.08 -1.99 5.52
C ALA A 25 9.23 -1.76 4.01
N ASN A 26 10.02 -0.75 3.61
CA ASN A 26 10.29 -0.46 2.21
C ASN A 26 11.10 -1.57 1.54
N ALA A 27 12.14 -2.08 2.17
CA ALA A 27 12.92 -3.20 1.62
C ALA A 27 12.04 -4.44 1.41
N PHE A 28 11.14 -4.74 2.36
CA PHE A 28 10.19 -5.84 2.18
C PHE A 28 9.20 -5.54 1.06
N PHE A 29 8.59 -4.35 1.03
CA PHE A 29 7.68 -3.93 -0.04
C PHE A 29 8.35 -4.06 -1.41
N GLU A 30 9.58 -3.57 -1.56
CA GLU A 30 10.33 -3.60 -2.81
C GLU A 30 10.66 -5.03 -3.28
N SER A 31 10.83 -5.97 -2.35
CA SER A 31 11.03 -7.39 -2.65
C SER A 31 9.77 -8.11 -3.17
N LEU A 32 8.58 -7.51 -3.02
CA LEU A 32 7.33 -8.12 -3.45
C LEU A 32 7.21 -8.14 -4.98
N ALA A 33 6.54 -9.17 -5.51
CA ALA A 33 6.14 -9.18 -6.91
C ALA A 33 5.18 -8.02 -7.22
N LYS A 34 5.17 -7.55 -8.48
CA LYS A 34 4.35 -6.41 -8.95
C LYS A 34 2.88 -6.53 -8.53
N SER A 35 2.28 -7.72 -8.62
CA SER A 35 0.87 -7.95 -8.25
C SER A 35 0.59 -7.71 -6.75
N TYR A 36 1.53 -8.03 -5.86
CA TYR A 36 1.39 -7.78 -4.43
C TYR A 36 1.57 -6.29 -4.11
N LYS A 37 2.56 -5.62 -4.72
CA LYS A 37 2.72 -4.16 -4.62
C LYS A 37 1.43 -3.46 -5.06
N GLN A 38 0.88 -3.87 -6.21
CA GLN A 38 -0.36 -3.33 -6.75
C GLN A 38 -1.54 -3.51 -5.80
N GLY A 39 -1.66 -4.65 -5.11
CA GLY A 39 -2.72 -4.87 -4.12
C GLY A 39 -2.70 -3.85 -2.99
N TYR A 40 -1.52 -3.51 -2.46
CA TYR A 40 -1.37 -2.44 -1.46
C TYR A 40 -1.70 -1.06 -2.05
N CYS A 41 -1.16 -0.73 -3.22
CA CYS A 41 -1.41 0.54 -3.89
C CYS A 41 -2.90 0.75 -4.20
N ASP A 42 -3.58 -0.27 -4.73
CA ASP A 42 -5.01 -0.24 -5.04
C ASP A 42 -5.84 -0.07 -3.78
N TRP A 43 -5.52 -0.78 -2.70
CA TRP A 43 -6.27 -0.66 -1.46
C TRP A 43 -6.14 0.71 -0.83
N VAL A 44 -4.93 1.27 -0.76
CA VAL A 44 -4.74 2.63 -0.26
C VAL A 44 -5.36 3.64 -1.21
N GLY A 45 -4.95 3.67 -2.47
CA GLY A 45 -5.35 4.69 -3.45
C GLY A 45 -6.81 4.63 -3.91
N SER A 46 -7.51 3.50 -3.74
CA SER A 46 -8.94 3.40 -4.10
C SER A 46 -9.88 4.21 -3.20
N ALA A 47 -9.40 4.69 -2.05
CA ALA A 47 -10.18 5.49 -1.13
C ALA A 47 -10.31 6.95 -1.63
N LYS A 48 -11.56 7.44 -1.68
CA LYS A 48 -11.88 8.79 -2.15
C LYS A 48 -11.40 9.88 -1.19
N GLN A 49 -11.47 9.60 0.11
CA GLN A 49 -11.10 10.54 1.16
C GLN A 49 -9.62 10.35 1.55
N GLU A 50 -8.89 11.45 1.65
CA GLU A 50 -7.47 11.45 2.04
C GLU A 50 -7.24 10.83 3.42
N GLU A 51 -8.08 11.15 4.40
CA GLU A 51 -8.00 10.58 5.75
C GLU A 51 -8.10 9.04 5.74
N THR A 52 -8.96 8.48 4.88
CA THR A 52 -9.05 7.04 4.70
C THR A 52 -7.79 6.48 4.02
N ARG A 53 -7.18 7.20 3.07
CA ARG A 53 -5.90 6.80 2.46
C ARG A 53 -4.80 6.74 3.51
N LYS A 54 -4.67 7.77 4.36
CA LYS A 54 -3.71 7.80 5.47
C LYS A 54 -3.91 6.62 6.42
N THR A 55 -5.14 6.40 6.88
CA THR A 55 -5.48 5.27 7.77
C THR A 55 -5.16 3.91 7.15
N ARG A 56 -5.39 3.73 5.84
CA ARG A 56 -5.03 2.49 5.13
C ARG A 56 -3.53 2.36 4.93
N ALA A 57 -2.82 3.45 4.67
CA ALA A 57 -1.36 3.46 4.55
C ALA A 57 -0.71 3.04 5.87
N ASP A 58 -1.17 3.58 7.01
CA ASP A 58 -0.69 3.16 8.33
C ASP A 58 -0.90 1.66 8.57
N LYS A 59 -2.07 1.13 8.21
CA LYS A 59 -2.35 -0.31 8.30
C LYS A 59 -1.47 -1.14 7.36
N ALA A 60 -1.23 -0.65 6.14
CA ALA A 60 -0.33 -1.31 5.19
C ALA A 60 1.09 -1.40 5.78
N MET A 61 1.58 -0.35 6.45
CA MET A 61 2.89 -0.38 7.10
C MET A 61 2.97 -1.43 8.20
N ILE A 62 1.92 -1.59 9.02
CA ILE A 62 1.87 -2.67 10.03
C ILE A 62 1.98 -4.04 9.35
N MET A 63 1.29 -4.26 8.23
CA MET A 63 1.34 -5.54 7.50
C MET A 63 2.72 -5.78 6.87
N LEU A 64 3.32 -4.75 6.26
CA LEU A 64 4.63 -4.84 5.60
C LEU A 64 5.76 -5.10 6.60
N ARG A 65 5.75 -4.44 7.76
CA ARG A 65 6.68 -4.73 8.87
C ARG A 65 6.55 -6.18 9.35
N ASN A 66 5.34 -6.72 9.34
CA ASN A 66 5.08 -8.13 9.66
C ASN A 66 5.34 -9.10 8.48
N LYS A 67 5.99 -8.63 7.40
CA LYS A 67 6.33 -9.41 6.20
C LYS A 67 5.12 -10.08 5.54
N GLN A 68 3.96 -9.43 5.62
CA GLN A 68 2.73 -9.92 5.00
C GLN A 68 2.66 -9.48 3.54
N LYS A 69 2.56 -10.45 2.62
CA LYS A 69 2.53 -10.18 1.16
C LYS A 69 1.15 -9.70 0.66
N THR A 70 0.10 -9.95 1.43
CA THR A 70 -1.29 -9.69 1.06
C THR A 70 -2.01 -8.98 2.18
N LEU A 71 -2.99 -8.16 1.81
CA LEU A 71 -3.96 -7.60 2.74
C LEU A 71 -4.72 -8.74 3.42
N LYS A 72 -4.46 -8.98 4.70
CA LYS A 72 -5.32 -9.84 5.51
C LYS A 72 -6.36 -8.94 6.18
N THR A 73 -7.59 -9.06 5.70
CA THR A 73 -8.80 -8.49 6.36
C THR A 73 -9.10 -9.24 7.64
#